data_AF-G3PP60-F1
#
_entry.id   AF-G3PP60-F1
#
_cell.length_a   1.000
_cell.length_b   1.000
_cell.length_c   1.000
_cell.angle_alpha   90.00
_cell.angle_beta   90.00
_cell.angle_gamma   90.00
#
_symmetry.space_group_name_H-M   'P 1'
#
loop_
_entity.id
_entity.type
_entity.pdbx_description
1 polymer ?
#
loop_
_entity_poly.entity_id
_entity_poly.type
_entity_poly.pdbx_seq_one_letter_code
_entity_poly.pdbx_strand_id
1 'polypeptide(L)'
;MFRWCVAVLLAVLQLCSPALLHVSRQQDGREEPSKPWLNAALEDVVPSREAARPPKISEIPETEASSRSAPMFGEHANLKWVTWTGQLPSGAVAIFNGYAERTDYVCKVNCQSGFYSPDKGSLCRYPYADQEYASATFQMLVNVDHFEFLEWVEGSYGSVPGYAVRTCPGSDIFVGKNKYGLGKVVPQHKAFFLPWEGDEYWYKSYQVLAVNRDGYSQHVSHVEYGVDRMELFHHPPEALQLATVTNLECRDVAKTVRLEKTSSVGKTWDIGRETRNGSVSTMQ
;
A
#
# COMPACT_ATOMS: atom_id res chain seq x y z
N MET A 1 64.08 31.65 -43.78
CA MET A 1 63.27 32.84 -44.07
C MET A 1 62.60 32.65 -45.41
N PHE A 2 61.29 32.95 -45.48
CA PHE A 2 60.45 33.13 -46.68
C PHE A 2 60.30 31.93 -47.64
N ARG A 3 59.14 31.28 -47.72
CA ARG A 3 57.83 31.62 -48.35
C ARG A 3 57.79 31.27 -49.86
N TRP A 4 56.92 30.30 -50.14
CA TRP A 4 55.85 30.30 -51.17
C TRP A 4 56.03 29.70 -52.58
N CYS A 5 54.99 28.91 -52.92
CA CYS A 5 54.35 28.70 -54.24
C CYS A 5 55.08 27.74 -55.20
N VAL A 6 54.46 26.91 -56.06
CA VAL A 6 53.20 26.93 -56.86
C VAL A 6 52.86 25.44 -57.17
N ALA A 7 51.67 24.92 -56.88
CA ALA A 7 50.53 24.57 -57.78
C ALA A 7 50.82 23.82 -59.10
N VAL A 8 49.93 22.88 -59.47
CA VAL A 8 49.48 22.44 -60.84
C VAL A 8 48.62 21.15 -60.66
N LEU A 9 47.27 21.25 -60.73
CA LEU A 9 46.36 20.90 -61.87
C LEU A 9 46.04 19.39 -61.95
N LEU A 10 44.79 18.90 -61.90
CA LEU A 10 43.65 18.95 -62.84
C LEU A 10 42.54 18.02 -62.24
N ALA A 11 41.25 18.02 -62.54
CA ALA A 11 40.41 18.64 -63.57
C ALA A 11 38.95 18.69 -63.04
N VAL A 12 38.19 19.62 -63.61
CA VAL A 12 36.75 19.85 -63.40
C VAL A 12 35.93 18.95 -64.32
N LEU A 13 34.83 18.38 -63.81
CA LEU A 13 33.66 18.02 -64.63
C LEU A 13 32.38 18.29 -63.81
N GLN A 14 31.72 19.39 -64.18
CA GLN A 14 30.39 19.78 -63.71
C GLN A 14 29.32 18.99 -64.47
N LEU A 15 28.29 18.55 -63.76
CA LEU A 15 26.95 18.33 -64.29
C LEU A 15 25.94 18.84 -63.25
N CYS A 16 25.17 19.87 -63.63
CA CYS A 16 23.99 20.39 -62.92
C CYS A 16 22.94 19.27 -62.74
N SER A 17 22.13 19.21 -61.67
CA SER A 17 20.94 20.07 -61.41
C SER A 17 20.36 19.74 -60.00
N PRO A 18 19.16 20.23 -59.57
CA PRO A 18 19.00 21.23 -58.52
C PRO A 18 18.39 20.72 -57.19
N ALA A 19 18.61 21.52 -56.14
CA ALA A 19 17.78 21.73 -54.95
C ALA A 19 16.92 20.58 -54.37
N LEU A 20 17.34 20.07 -53.22
CA LEU A 20 16.47 19.80 -52.07
C LEU A 20 17.30 19.89 -50.78
N LEU A 21 17.11 20.99 -50.06
CA LEU A 21 17.67 21.21 -48.72
C LEU A 21 17.04 20.21 -47.75
N HIS A 22 17.84 19.29 -47.20
CA HIS A 22 17.52 18.70 -45.90
C HIS A 22 18.77 18.65 -45.04
N VAL A 23 19.05 19.78 -44.39
CA VAL A 23 20.00 19.86 -43.29
C VAL A 23 19.32 19.21 -42.08
N SER A 24 19.69 17.97 -41.77
CA SER A 24 19.38 17.36 -40.47
C SER A 24 20.29 17.98 -39.42
N ARG A 25 19.84 19.07 -38.83
CA ARG A 25 20.44 19.62 -37.61
C ARG A 25 19.98 18.74 -36.45
N GLN A 26 20.80 17.75 -36.11
CA GLN A 26 20.63 16.95 -34.90
C GLN A 26 20.80 17.88 -33.69
N GLN A 27 19.68 18.34 -33.12
CA GLN A 27 19.65 18.89 -31.78
C GLN A 27 19.60 17.72 -30.81
N ASP A 28 20.77 17.37 -30.29
CA ASP A 28 20.91 16.60 -29.06
C ASP A 28 20.41 17.47 -27.91
N GLY A 29 19.08 17.46 -27.72
CA GLY A 29 18.39 18.10 -26.62
C GLY A 29 17.95 17.04 -25.63
N ARG A 30 18.85 16.64 -24.72
CA ARG A 30 18.43 15.95 -23.51
C ARG A 30 17.68 16.99 -22.65
N GLU A 31 16.37 17.08 -22.84
CA GLU A 31 15.48 17.85 -21.96
C GLU A 31 15.63 17.28 -20.55
N GLU A 32 16.23 18.05 -19.65
CA GLU A 32 16.00 17.82 -18.22
C GLU A 32 14.49 17.97 -17.96
N PRO A 33 13.87 17.06 -17.19
CA PRO A 33 12.46 17.19 -16.86
C PRO A 33 12.23 18.56 -16.21
N SER A 34 11.34 19.35 -16.81
CA SER A 34 11.00 20.68 -16.33
C SER A 34 10.64 20.61 -14.86
N LYS A 35 11.27 21.47 -14.04
CA LYS A 35 11.01 21.55 -12.61
C LYS A 35 9.50 21.75 -12.42
N PRO A 36 8.80 20.88 -11.67
CA PRO A 36 7.36 21.02 -11.47
C PRO A 36 7.08 22.41 -10.90
N TRP A 37 6.15 23.12 -11.53
CA TRP A 37 5.76 24.47 -11.14
C TRP A 37 4.88 24.36 -9.88
N LEU A 38 5.51 24.48 -8.71
CA LEU A 38 4.84 24.50 -7.41
C LEU A 38 4.74 25.93 -6.92
N ASN A 39 3.63 26.27 -6.24
CA ASN A 39 3.47 27.58 -5.64
C ASN A 39 4.46 27.80 -4.50
N ALA A 40 5.52 28.58 -4.74
CA ALA A 40 6.57 28.88 -3.75
C ALA A 40 6.05 29.62 -2.51
N ALA A 41 4.89 30.29 -2.58
CA ALA A 41 4.32 31.01 -1.43
C ALA A 41 3.76 30.07 -0.35
N LEU A 42 3.57 28.79 -0.65
CA LEU A 42 3.01 27.77 0.26
C LEU A 42 4.04 26.67 0.62
N GLU A 43 5.32 26.91 0.31
CA GLU A 43 6.44 26.03 0.70
C GLU A 43 6.78 26.21 2.18
N ASP A 44 6.71 25.13 2.96
CA ASP A 44 7.11 25.07 4.37
C ASP A 44 6.47 26.18 5.27
N VAL A 45 5.31 26.69 4.86
CA VAL A 45 4.53 27.70 5.58
C VAL A 45 3.66 27.06 6.64
N VAL A 46 3.45 27.74 7.77
CA VAL A 46 2.46 27.32 8.78
C VAL A 46 1.04 27.58 8.25
N PRO A 47 0.18 26.56 8.07
CA PRO A 47 -1.20 26.78 7.63
C PRO A 47 -1.99 27.59 8.66
N SER A 48 -2.75 28.60 8.22
CA SER A 48 -3.59 29.40 9.12
C SER A 48 -4.77 28.59 9.68
N ARG A 49 -5.12 28.84 10.95
CA ARG A 49 -6.34 28.28 11.58
C ARG A 49 -7.55 29.21 11.43
N GLU A 50 -7.34 30.48 11.05
CA GLU A 50 -8.36 31.54 11.11
C GLU A 50 -9.23 31.64 9.85
N ALA A 51 -8.79 31.10 8.71
CA ALA A 51 -9.47 31.24 7.42
C ALA A 51 -9.88 29.87 6.84
N ALA A 52 -11.17 29.55 6.88
CA ALA A 52 -11.73 28.39 6.20
C ALA A 52 -12.22 28.80 4.80
N ARG A 53 -11.46 28.49 3.74
CA ARG A 53 -12.04 28.47 2.39
C ARG A 53 -12.63 27.08 2.15
N PRO A 54 -13.88 26.99 1.67
CA PRO A 54 -14.47 25.69 1.38
C PRO A 54 -13.63 24.97 0.32
N PRO A 55 -13.41 23.65 0.47
CA PRO A 55 -12.68 22.88 -0.52
C PRO A 55 -13.45 22.86 -1.83
N LYS A 56 -12.75 22.71 -2.95
CA LYS A 56 -13.41 22.55 -4.23
C LYS A 56 -14.00 21.14 -4.32
N ILE A 57 -15.32 21.04 -4.42
CA ILE A 57 -16.00 19.76 -4.57
C ILE A 57 -15.68 19.21 -5.96
N SER A 58 -15.13 18.00 -6.01
CA SER A 58 -14.83 17.29 -7.24
C SER A 58 -15.64 16.01 -7.33
N GLU A 59 -16.55 15.97 -8.29
CA GLU A 59 -17.16 14.75 -8.80
C GLU A 59 -16.33 14.26 -9.99
N ILE A 60 -15.06 13.93 -9.76
CA ILE A 60 -14.27 13.28 -10.82
C ILE A 60 -14.82 11.85 -10.93
N PRO A 61 -15.26 11.40 -12.11
CA PRO A 61 -15.60 10.00 -12.30
C PRO A 61 -14.40 9.15 -11.91
N GLU A 62 -14.63 8.12 -11.09
CA GLU A 62 -13.62 7.11 -10.83
C GLU A 62 -13.07 6.65 -12.18
N THR A 63 -11.79 6.89 -12.42
CA THR A 63 -11.15 6.23 -13.55
C THR A 63 -11.09 4.77 -13.14
N GLU A 64 -11.97 3.94 -13.72
CA GLU A 64 -11.96 2.50 -13.48
C GLU A 64 -10.54 2.02 -13.72
N ALA A 65 -9.82 1.75 -12.63
CA ALA A 65 -8.56 1.07 -12.71
C ALA A 65 -8.89 -0.31 -13.28
N SER A 66 -8.51 -0.50 -14.54
CA SER A 66 -8.66 -1.74 -15.29
C SER A 66 -8.43 -2.95 -14.38
N SER A 67 -9.37 -3.88 -14.42
CA SER A 67 -9.58 -5.05 -13.56
C SER A 67 -8.46 -6.11 -13.58
N ARG A 68 -7.20 -5.72 -13.88
CA ARG A 68 -6.00 -6.57 -13.89
C ARG A 68 -4.79 -5.92 -13.24
N SER A 69 -4.97 -4.98 -12.31
CA SER A 69 -3.85 -4.51 -11.49
C SER A 69 -3.42 -5.60 -10.49
N ALA A 70 -2.11 -5.83 -10.36
CA ALA A 70 -1.56 -6.65 -9.28
C ALA A 70 -2.10 -6.20 -7.91
N PRO A 71 -2.29 -7.11 -6.94
CA PRO A 71 -2.79 -6.73 -5.62
C PRO A 71 -1.90 -5.62 -5.02
N MET A 72 -2.52 -4.48 -4.72
CA MET A 72 -1.86 -3.25 -4.23
C MET A 72 -0.89 -3.51 -3.08
N PHE A 73 -1.23 -4.49 -2.26
CA PHE A 73 -0.53 -4.81 -1.03
C PHE A 73 0.14 -6.19 -1.06
N GLY A 74 0.08 -6.93 -2.19
CA GLY A 74 0.78 -8.19 -2.41
C GLY A 74 0.73 -9.17 -1.23
N GLU A 75 1.75 -9.10 -0.37
CA GLU A 75 1.99 -9.92 0.82
C GLU A 75 1.24 -9.45 2.09
N HIS A 76 0.61 -8.27 2.07
CA HIS A 76 -0.11 -7.65 3.22
C HIS A 76 -1.62 -7.68 3.00
N ALA A 77 -2.20 -8.88 2.99
CA ALA A 77 -3.61 -9.10 2.66
C ALA A 77 -4.60 -8.35 3.57
N ASN A 78 -4.18 -7.97 4.78
CA ASN A 78 -5.02 -7.28 5.76
C ASN A 78 -5.03 -5.76 5.59
N LEU A 79 -4.07 -5.19 4.85
CA LEU A 79 -4.08 -3.77 4.49
C LEU A 79 -4.80 -3.59 3.16
N LYS A 80 -5.87 -2.80 3.12
CA LYS A 80 -6.67 -2.61 1.90
C LYS A 80 -7.29 -1.23 1.79
N TRP A 81 -7.53 -0.81 0.55
CA TRP A 81 -8.37 0.34 0.23
C TRP A 81 -9.83 -0.11 0.13
N VAL A 82 -10.71 0.43 0.97
CA VAL A 82 -12.14 0.08 1.04
C VAL A 82 -12.98 1.27 0.64
N THR A 83 -13.92 1.11 -0.29
CA THR A 83 -14.83 2.18 -0.68
C THR A 83 -15.70 2.64 0.49
N TRP A 84 -15.82 3.95 0.65
CA TRP A 84 -16.67 4.56 1.67
C TRP A 84 -18.16 4.28 1.39
N THR A 85 -18.87 3.75 2.38
CA THR A 85 -20.30 3.40 2.29
C THR A 85 -21.17 4.25 3.21
N GLY A 86 -20.63 5.34 3.78
CA GLY A 86 -21.32 6.18 4.75
C GLY A 86 -21.04 5.83 6.22
N GLN A 87 -20.30 4.75 6.49
CA GLN A 87 -19.91 4.33 7.83
C GLN A 87 -18.40 4.13 7.93
N LEU A 88 -17.83 4.48 9.08
CA LEU A 88 -16.42 4.29 9.37
C LEU A 88 -16.12 2.78 9.49
N PRO A 89 -15.28 2.19 8.62
CA PRO A 89 -14.94 0.78 8.71
C PRO A 89 -14.06 0.50 9.93
N SER A 90 -14.26 -0.67 10.55
CA SER A 90 -13.35 -1.16 11.60
C SER A 90 -11.94 -1.32 11.05
N GLY A 91 -10.93 -0.94 11.83
CA GLY A 91 -9.53 -0.96 11.40
C GLY A 91 -9.11 0.19 10.49
N ALA A 92 -9.94 1.23 10.32
CA ALA A 92 -9.54 2.43 9.57
C ALA A 92 -8.27 3.06 10.16
N VAL A 93 -7.26 3.29 9.29
CA VAL A 93 -5.98 3.86 9.70
C VAL A 93 -6.16 5.36 9.95
N ALA A 94 -5.74 5.82 11.12
CA ALA A 94 -5.94 7.20 11.56
C ALA A 94 -4.71 7.77 12.27
N ILE A 95 -4.69 9.09 12.38
CA ILE A 95 -3.82 9.83 13.29
C ILE A 95 -4.66 10.77 14.16
N PHE A 96 -4.14 11.09 15.34
CA PHE A 96 -4.59 12.28 16.04
C PHE A 96 -3.81 13.48 15.51
N ASN A 97 -4.51 14.41 14.87
CA ASN A 97 -3.95 15.67 14.39
C ASN A 97 -3.95 16.68 15.53
N GLY A 98 -2.82 16.78 16.24
CA GLY A 98 -2.67 17.71 17.37
C GLY A 98 -2.73 19.19 16.99
N TYR A 99 -2.49 19.55 15.71
CA TYR A 99 -2.57 20.94 15.26
C TYR A 99 -4.02 21.40 15.04
N ALA A 100 -4.86 20.50 14.52
CA ALA A 100 -6.29 20.72 14.31
C ALA A 100 -7.17 20.24 15.47
N GLU A 101 -6.58 19.55 16.46
CA GLU A 101 -7.26 18.94 17.62
C GLU A 101 -8.41 17.98 17.20
N ARG A 102 -8.15 17.12 16.21
CA ARG A 102 -9.13 16.15 15.70
C ARG A 102 -8.50 14.85 15.24
N THR A 103 -9.33 13.83 15.04
CA THR A 103 -8.89 12.56 14.42
C THR A 103 -9.06 12.65 12.91
N ASP A 104 -7.96 12.38 12.20
CA ASP A 104 -7.91 12.34 10.74
C ASP A 104 -7.66 10.89 10.30
N TYR A 105 -8.54 10.37 9.45
CA TYR A 105 -8.43 9.03 8.86
C TYR A 105 -7.83 9.11 7.47
N VAL A 106 -6.98 8.15 7.12
CA VAL A 106 -6.37 8.05 5.79
C VAL A 106 -7.42 7.69 4.76
N CYS A 107 -7.64 8.59 3.81
CA CYS A 107 -8.49 8.34 2.65
C CYS A 107 -7.73 8.65 1.35
N LYS A 108 -8.30 8.22 0.23
CA LYS A 108 -7.87 8.64 -1.10
C LYS A 108 -9.06 8.84 -2.04
N VAL A 109 -8.88 9.74 -3.01
CA VAL A 109 -9.73 9.90 -4.17
C VAL A 109 -8.86 9.65 -5.40
N ASN A 110 -9.23 8.69 -6.24
CA ASN A 110 -8.35 8.14 -7.27
C ASN A 110 -6.99 7.72 -6.64
N CYS A 111 -5.90 8.39 -7.01
CA CYS A 111 -4.56 8.17 -6.46
C CYS A 111 -4.11 9.25 -5.46
N GLN A 112 -4.94 10.25 -5.18
CA GLN A 112 -4.59 11.35 -4.29
C GLN A 112 -4.97 11.00 -2.86
N SER A 113 -3.97 10.86 -1.97
CA SER A 113 -4.22 10.63 -0.54
C SER A 113 -4.44 11.95 0.20
N GLY A 114 -5.35 11.91 1.16
CA GLY A 114 -5.63 13.01 2.06
C GLY A 114 -6.27 12.49 3.35
N PHE A 115 -7.23 13.24 3.88
CA PHE A 115 -7.90 12.88 5.14
C PHE A 115 -9.42 12.94 5.07
N TYR A 116 -10.04 12.03 5.81
CA TYR A 116 -11.44 12.11 6.24
C TYR A 116 -11.47 12.43 7.73
N SER A 117 -12.33 13.34 8.15
CA SER A 117 -12.59 13.59 9.56
C SER A 117 -14.09 13.78 9.77
N PRO A 118 -14.71 13.09 10.75
CA PRO A 118 -16.14 13.24 11.04
C PRO A 118 -16.58 14.70 11.24
N ASP A 119 -15.71 15.51 11.86
CA ASP A 119 -15.96 16.92 12.16
C ASP A 119 -16.00 17.82 10.91
N LYS A 120 -15.47 17.32 9.78
CA LYS A 120 -15.40 18.03 8.49
C LYS A 120 -16.39 17.49 7.45
N GLY A 121 -17.35 16.66 7.90
CA GLY A 121 -18.37 16.04 7.06
C GLY A 121 -17.90 14.77 6.36
N SER A 122 -18.83 14.06 5.72
CA SER A 122 -18.62 12.79 5.01
C SER A 122 -17.87 12.94 3.68
N LEU A 123 -16.71 13.63 3.71
CA LEU A 123 -15.90 13.96 2.55
C LEU A 123 -14.43 13.61 2.80
N CYS A 124 -13.79 13.00 1.81
CA CYS A 124 -12.34 12.90 1.76
C CYS A 124 -11.78 14.19 1.17
N ARG A 125 -10.91 14.88 1.93
CA ARG A 125 -10.20 16.09 1.52
C ARG A 125 -8.80 15.71 1.08
N TYR A 126 -8.41 16.11 -0.12
CA TYR A 126 -7.14 15.71 -0.71
C TYR A 126 -6.49 16.87 -1.48
N PRO A 127 -5.15 16.92 -1.50
CA PRO A 127 -4.43 17.98 -2.19
C PRO A 127 -4.25 17.59 -3.66
N TYR A 128 -4.47 18.52 -4.58
CA TYR A 128 -4.19 18.33 -6.01
C TYR A 128 -4.06 19.68 -6.73
N ALA A 129 -3.04 19.83 -7.57
CA ALA A 129 -2.87 20.98 -8.46
C ALA A 129 -3.00 22.34 -7.73
N ASP A 130 -2.23 22.51 -6.66
CA ASP A 130 -2.17 23.71 -5.81
C ASP A 130 -3.46 24.03 -5.02
N GLN A 131 -4.45 23.11 -4.98
CA GLN A 131 -5.73 23.31 -4.27
C GLN A 131 -6.11 22.12 -3.38
N GLU A 132 -6.91 22.42 -2.34
CA GLU A 132 -7.65 21.40 -1.60
C GLU A 132 -8.95 21.06 -2.34
N TYR A 133 -9.10 19.79 -2.68
CA TYR A 133 -10.33 19.23 -3.23
C TYR A 133 -11.04 18.35 -2.19
N ALA A 134 -12.34 18.15 -2.37
CA ALA A 134 -13.13 17.23 -1.57
C ALA A 134 -14.03 16.34 -2.44
N SER A 135 -14.25 15.10 -2.01
CA SER A 135 -15.20 14.19 -2.65
C SER A 135 -15.94 13.31 -1.63
N ALA A 136 -17.21 13.03 -1.91
CA ALA A 136 -18.03 12.07 -1.16
C ALA A 136 -17.79 10.61 -1.59
N THR A 137 -17.21 10.42 -2.78
CA THR A 137 -16.82 9.11 -3.32
C THR A 137 -15.31 8.95 -3.13
N PHE A 138 -14.93 8.09 -2.18
CA PHE A 138 -13.54 7.89 -1.82
C PHE A 138 -13.31 6.50 -1.24
N GLN A 139 -12.02 6.15 -1.09
CA GLN A 139 -11.60 4.91 -0.43
C GLN A 139 -10.86 5.24 0.87
N MET A 140 -11.07 4.40 1.88
CA MET A 140 -10.43 4.45 3.19
C MET A 140 -9.32 3.40 3.26
N LEU A 141 -8.19 3.74 3.89
CA LEU A 141 -7.17 2.75 4.20
C LEU A 141 -7.59 1.99 5.46
N VAL A 142 -7.69 0.66 5.35
CA VAL A 142 -8.13 -0.23 6.43
C VAL A 142 -7.06 -1.27 6.68
N ASN A 143 -6.63 -1.36 7.94
CA ASN A 143 -5.82 -2.46 8.47
C ASN A 143 -6.74 -3.41 9.25
N VAL A 144 -7.22 -4.45 8.57
CA VAL A 144 -8.16 -5.42 9.13
C VAL A 144 -7.55 -6.07 10.37
N ASP A 145 -8.33 -6.12 11.45
CA ASP A 145 -7.94 -6.65 12.77
C ASP A 145 -6.68 -5.99 13.38
N HIS A 146 -6.25 -4.84 12.86
CA HIS A 146 -4.96 -4.21 13.21
C HIS A 146 -3.76 -5.16 13.01
N PHE A 147 -3.82 -6.01 11.98
CA PHE A 147 -2.86 -7.10 11.79
C PHE A 147 -1.48 -6.63 11.33
N GLU A 148 -1.42 -5.70 10.38
CA GLU A 148 -0.13 -5.19 9.89
C GLU A 148 0.47 -4.20 10.88
N PHE A 149 1.76 -4.31 11.16
CA PHE A 149 2.49 -3.33 11.97
C PHE A 149 2.78 -2.09 11.13
N LEU A 150 1.94 -1.06 11.25
CA LEU A 150 2.13 0.19 10.54
C LEU A 150 3.01 1.14 11.34
N GLU A 151 3.91 1.82 10.64
CA GLU A 151 4.78 2.83 11.23
C GLU A 151 4.87 4.10 10.36
N TRP A 152 5.18 5.23 11.00
CA TRP A 152 5.44 6.50 10.34
C TRP A 152 6.94 6.75 10.33
N VAL A 153 7.57 6.65 9.16
CA VAL A 153 9.02 6.78 9.00
C VAL A 153 9.37 8.18 8.53
N GLU A 154 10.32 8.84 9.20
CA GLU A 154 10.82 10.15 8.80
C GLU A 154 11.35 10.15 7.36
N GLY A 155 11.06 11.21 6.63
CA GLY A 155 11.48 11.39 5.25
C GLY A 155 11.62 12.86 4.89
N SER A 156 12.43 13.13 3.87
CA SER A 156 12.58 14.46 3.32
C SER A 156 12.98 14.44 1.85
N TYR A 157 12.72 15.54 1.14
CA TYR A 157 13.16 15.76 -0.24
C TYR A 157 12.86 14.60 -1.21
N GLY A 158 11.72 13.92 -1.04
CA GLY A 158 11.28 12.81 -1.88
C GLY A 158 11.73 11.43 -1.41
N SER A 159 12.44 11.31 -0.28
CA SER A 159 12.78 10.01 0.29
C SER A 159 11.52 9.24 0.70
N VAL A 160 11.50 7.95 0.41
CA VAL A 160 10.42 7.02 0.74
C VAL A 160 11.04 5.71 1.25
N PRO A 161 10.61 5.17 2.40
CA PRO A 161 11.13 3.92 2.93
C PRO A 161 10.70 2.71 2.10
N GLY A 162 11.35 1.58 2.33
CA GLY A 162 10.86 0.29 1.86
C GLY A 162 9.44 0.01 2.41
N TYR A 163 8.62 -0.70 1.63
CA TYR A 163 7.26 -1.08 2.04
C TYR A 163 6.33 0.09 2.38
N ALA A 164 6.60 1.28 1.82
CA ALA A 164 5.72 2.42 1.93
C ALA A 164 4.35 2.15 1.29
N VAL A 165 3.29 2.67 1.94
CA VAL A 165 1.91 2.51 1.52
C VAL A 165 1.63 3.38 0.30
N ARG A 166 1.54 2.74 -0.87
CA ARG A 166 1.18 3.39 -2.15
C ARG A 166 -0.33 3.61 -2.27
N THR A 167 -0.72 4.65 -2.99
CA THR A 167 -2.13 4.95 -3.24
C THR A 167 -2.70 4.23 -4.46
N CYS A 168 -1.90 3.99 -5.51
CA CYS A 168 -2.32 3.27 -6.72
C CYS A 168 -1.22 2.34 -7.26
N PRO A 169 -1.59 1.33 -8.08
CA PRO A 169 -0.62 0.48 -8.74
C PRO A 169 0.20 1.31 -9.74
N GLY A 170 1.53 1.19 -9.68
CA GLY A 170 2.43 1.89 -10.60
C GLY A 170 2.50 3.41 -10.42
N SER A 171 1.84 4.00 -9.41
CA SER A 171 2.03 5.41 -9.06
C SER A 171 3.10 5.58 -7.97
N ASP A 172 3.90 6.64 -8.10
CA ASP A 172 4.80 7.12 -7.04
C ASP A 172 4.10 8.16 -6.16
N ILE A 173 2.93 7.79 -5.64
CA ILE A 173 2.20 8.60 -4.67
C ILE A 173 1.99 7.74 -3.42
N PHE A 174 2.42 8.25 -2.28
CA PHE A 174 2.44 7.54 -1.01
C PHE A 174 1.64 8.29 0.04
N VAL A 175 1.09 7.54 1.00
CA VAL A 175 0.43 8.12 2.17
C VAL A 175 1.48 8.76 3.07
N GLY A 176 1.30 10.04 3.41
CA GLY A 176 2.21 10.77 4.27
C GLY A 176 1.51 11.60 5.32
N LYS A 177 2.29 12.07 6.29
CA LYS A 177 1.87 13.09 7.24
C LYS A 177 2.98 14.06 7.55
N ASN A 178 2.62 15.22 8.06
CA ASN A 178 3.54 16.08 8.78
C ASN A 178 2.88 16.53 10.10
N LYS A 179 3.47 17.53 10.77
CA LYS A 179 2.93 18.07 12.03
C LYS A 179 1.53 18.69 11.91
N TYR A 180 1.06 18.98 10.69
CA TYR A 180 -0.22 19.64 10.45
C TYR A 180 -1.34 18.70 10.01
N GLY A 181 -1.02 17.48 9.55
CA GLY A 181 -2.04 16.52 9.15
C GLY A 181 -1.57 15.49 8.12
N LEU A 182 -2.54 14.76 7.56
CA LEU A 182 -2.33 13.76 6.51
C LEU A 182 -2.35 14.38 5.11
N GLY A 183 -1.68 13.71 4.18
CA GLY A 183 -1.64 14.09 2.78
C GLY A 183 -0.90 13.06 1.94
N LYS A 184 -0.27 13.53 0.85
CA LYS A 184 0.46 12.67 -0.08
C LYS A 184 1.93 13.05 -0.16
N VAL A 185 2.79 12.06 -0.34
CA VAL A 185 4.20 12.25 -0.70
C VAL A 185 4.38 11.90 -2.16
N VAL A 186 5.00 12.80 -2.92
CA VAL A 186 5.30 12.62 -4.33
C VAL A 186 6.82 12.75 -4.53
N PRO A 187 7.57 11.63 -4.62
CA PRO A 187 9.04 11.64 -4.72
C PRO A 187 9.56 12.45 -5.90
N GLN A 188 8.85 12.41 -7.02
CA GLN A 188 9.20 13.17 -8.23
C GLN A 188 9.20 14.68 -7.96
N HIS A 189 8.31 15.17 -7.10
CA HIS A 189 8.25 16.58 -6.68
C HIS A 189 9.11 16.87 -5.44
N LYS A 190 9.74 15.84 -4.88
CA LYS A 190 10.57 15.93 -3.68
C LYS A 190 9.87 16.63 -2.51
N ALA A 191 8.59 16.32 -2.30
CA ALA A 191 7.76 17.02 -1.32
C ALA A 191 6.58 16.17 -0.81
N PHE A 192 6.13 16.52 0.39
CA PHE A 192 4.83 16.17 0.93
C PHE A 192 3.84 17.30 0.63
N PHE A 193 2.60 16.95 0.33
CA PHE A 193 1.51 17.88 0.01
C PHE A 193 0.38 17.69 1.02
N LEU A 194 -0.05 18.80 1.62
CA LEU A 194 -1.07 18.87 2.66
C LEU A 194 -2.30 19.61 2.12
N PRO A 195 -3.50 18.99 2.13
CA PRO A 195 -4.75 19.71 1.93
C PRO A 195 -5.07 20.54 3.18
N TRP A 196 -5.27 21.84 3.02
CA TRP A 196 -5.66 22.69 4.15
C TRP A 196 -6.47 23.90 3.72
N GLU A 197 -7.74 23.94 4.16
CA GLU A 197 -8.66 25.09 4.06
C GLU A 197 -8.62 25.80 2.69
N GLY A 198 -8.73 25.00 1.62
CA GLY A 198 -8.80 25.47 0.23
C GLY A 198 -7.50 25.35 -0.57
N ASP A 199 -6.33 25.24 0.06
CA ASP A 199 -5.05 25.16 -0.66
C ASP A 199 -4.34 23.81 -0.49
N GLU A 200 -3.42 23.53 -1.42
CA GLU A 200 -2.39 22.49 -1.28
C GLU A 200 -1.09 23.15 -0.83
N TYR A 201 -0.75 22.95 0.45
CA TYR A 201 0.56 23.33 1.00
C TYR A 201 1.57 22.24 0.70
N TRP A 202 2.87 22.57 0.69
CA TRP A 202 3.89 21.55 0.47
C TRP A 202 5.14 21.76 1.32
N TYR A 203 5.77 20.64 1.67
CA TYR A 203 6.82 20.60 2.70
C TYR A 203 7.96 19.68 2.29
N LYS A 204 9.19 20.04 2.70
CA LYS A 204 10.37 19.20 2.45
C LYS A 204 10.61 18.14 3.50
N SER A 205 10.02 18.27 4.70
CA SER A 205 10.13 17.30 5.80
C SER A 205 8.76 16.74 6.15
N TYR A 206 8.68 15.41 6.31
CA TYR A 206 7.44 14.68 6.48
C TYR A 206 7.71 13.27 7.02
N GLN A 207 6.66 12.51 7.27
CA GLN A 207 6.72 11.09 7.55
C GLN A 207 5.90 10.32 6.52
N VAL A 208 6.37 9.14 6.12
CA VAL A 208 5.70 8.23 5.19
C VAL A 208 5.14 7.04 5.96
N LEU A 209 3.90 6.65 5.67
CA LEU A 209 3.32 5.43 6.22
C LEU A 209 3.95 4.21 5.55
N ALA A 210 4.48 3.29 6.34
CA ALA A 210 5.07 2.04 5.87
C ALA A 210 4.63 0.85 6.72
N VAL A 211 4.76 -0.35 6.16
CA VAL A 211 4.61 -1.58 6.95
C VAL A 211 5.96 -1.94 7.54
N ASN A 212 6.04 -1.94 8.87
CA ASN A 212 7.19 -2.44 9.61
C ASN A 212 7.27 -3.97 9.43
N ARG A 213 8.43 -4.44 8.97
CA ARG A 213 8.72 -5.86 8.73
C ARG A 213 9.78 -6.41 9.68
N ASP A 214 9.96 -5.79 10.82
CA ASP A 214 10.82 -6.34 11.87
C ASP A 214 10.19 -7.62 12.42
N GLY A 215 11.04 -8.55 12.87
CA GLY A 215 10.57 -9.78 13.47
C GLY A 215 9.82 -9.48 14.76
N TYR A 216 8.58 -9.96 14.87
CA TYR A 216 7.79 -9.86 16.09
C TYR A 216 7.45 -11.26 16.62
N SER A 217 7.25 -11.36 17.94
CA SER A 217 6.80 -12.58 18.60
C SER A 217 5.36 -12.37 19.08
N GLN A 218 4.45 -13.24 18.66
CA GLN A 218 3.09 -13.29 19.20
C GLN A 218 3.00 -14.40 20.25
N HIS A 219 2.41 -14.07 21.41
CA HIS A 219 2.12 -15.03 22.46
C HIS A 219 0.62 -15.26 22.52
N VAL A 220 0.18 -16.47 22.20
CA VAL A 220 -1.21 -16.88 22.29
C VAL A 220 -1.41 -17.54 23.66
N SER A 221 -2.05 -16.82 24.59
CA SER A 221 -2.22 -17.29 25.98
C SER A 221 -3.55 -18.00 26.22
N HIS A 222 -4.56 -17.72 25.42
CA HIS A 222 -5.92 -18.22 25.62
C HIS A 222 -6.55 -18.58 24.29
N VAL A 223 -7.08 -19.80 24.20
CA VAL A 223 -7.75 -20.29 23.01
C VAL A 223 -9.10 -20.87 23.40
N GLU A 224 -10.17 -20.30 22.85
CA GLU A 224 -11.55 -20.74 23.09
C GLU A 224 -12.07 -21.53 21.89
N TYR A 225 -12.44 -22.78 22.13
CA TYR A 225 -13.05 -23.62 21.10
C TYR A 225 -14.55 -23.36 21.05
N GLY A 226 -15.06 -23.02 19.86
CA GLY A 226 -16.49 -23.01 19.58
C GLY A 226 -17.07 -24.42 19.47
N VAL A 227 -17.04 -25.19 20.57
CA VAL A 227 -17.46 -26.60 20.62
C VAL A 227 -18.89 -26.82 20.11
N ASP A 228 -19.77 -25.84 20.32
CA ASP A 228 -21.16 -25.86 19.86
C ASP A 228 -21.30 -25.76 18.33
N ARG A 229 -20.22 -25.38 17.62
CA ARG A 229 -20.18 -25.22 16.17
C ARG A 229 -19.28 -26.26 15.49
N MET A 230 -18.89 -27.33 16.19
CA MET A 230 -18.02 -28.33 15.58
C MET A 230 -18.77 -29.17 14.54
N GLU A 231 -18.08 -29.47 13.44
CA GLU A 231 -18.53 -30.44 12.45
C GLU A 231 -17.82 -31.77 12.69
N LEU A 232 -18.61 -32.84 12.89
CA LEU A 232 -18.08 -34.19 13.05
C LEU A 232 -18.01 -34.88 11.68
N PHE A 233 -16.80 -35.18 11.24
CA PHE A 233 -16.59 -35.99 10.05
C PHE A 233 -16.69 -37.48 10.42
N HIS A 234 -17.73 -38.14 9.91
CA HIS A 234 -17.91 -39.57 10.10
C HIS A 234 -17.14 -40.36 9.05
N HIS A 235 -16.09 -41.03 9.47
CA HIS A 235 -15.42 -42.04 8.67
C HIS A 235 -16.05 -43.42 8.95
N PRO A 236 -16.02 -44.35 7.97
CA PRO A 236 -16.48 -45.70 8.19
C PRO A 236 -15.75 -46.34 9.38
N PRO A 237 -16.40 -47.25 10.13
CA PRO A 237 -15.80 -47.88 11.29
C PRO A 237 -14.52 -48.62 10.89
N GLU A 238 -13.41 -48.28 11.53
CA GLU A 238 -12.15 -48.99 11.34
C GLU A 238 -11.97 -50.02 12.47
N ALA A 239 -11.83 -51.30 12.10
CA ALA A 239 -11.49 -52.34 13.07
C ALA A 239 -10.06 -52.10 13.59
N LEU A 240 -9.96 -51.63 14.83
CA LEU A 240 -8.67 -51.25 15.41
C LEU A 240 -7.74 -52.46 15.57
N GLN A 241 -8.24 -53.58 16.12
CA GLN A 241 -7.50 -54.83 16.24
C GLN A 241 -8.49 -55.99 16.22
N LEU A 242 -8.17 -57.05 15.47
CA LEU A 242 -8.93 -58.30 15.48
C LEU A 242 -8.20 -59.32 16.35
N ALA A 243 -8.89 -59.93 17.30
CA ALA A 243 -8.39 -61.09 18.04
C ALA A 243 -9.43 -62.20 18.04
N THR A 244 -8.98 -63.41 17.75
CA THR A 244 -9.82 -64.60 17.74
C THR A 244 -9.56 -65.39 19.01
N VAL A 245 -10.62 -65.70 19.75
CA VAL A 245 -10.57 -66.56 20.93
C VAL A 245 -11.34 -67.83 20.59
N THR A 246 -10.71 -68.98 20.82
CA THR A 246 -11.33 -70.29 20.55
C THR A 246 -11.23 -71.14 21.81
N ASN A 247 -12.36 -71.67 22.27
CA ASN A 247 -12.40 -72.68 23.33
C ASN A 247 -12.46 -74.05 22.66
N LEU A 248 -11.46 -74.91 22.91
CA LEU A 248 -11.37 -76.25 22.32
C LEU A 248 -11.96 -77.34 23.24
N GLU A 249 -12.42 -76.97 24.44
CA GLU A 249 -12.92 -77.89 25.46
C GLU A 249 -14.36 -77.53 25.87
N CYS A 250 -15.12 -78.52 26.35
CA CYS A 250 -16.50 -78.34 26.79
C CYS A 250 -16.63 -77.79 28.23
N ARG A 251 -15.58 -77.15 28.74
CA ARG A 251 -15.52 -76.60 30.10
C ARG A 251 -15.38 -75.08 30.06
N ASP A 252 -16.03 -74.42 31.02
CA ASP A 252 -15.95 -72.98 31.17
C ASP A 252 -14.56 -72.56 31.64
N VAL A 253 -13.94 -71.62 30.91
CA VAL A 253 -12.61 -71.07 31.23
C VAL A 253 -12.66 -69.55 31.10
N ALA A 254 -12.23 -68.84 32.14
CA ALA A 254 -12.05 -67.40 32.12
C ALA A 254 -10.60 -67.05 31.71
N LYS A 255 -10.45 -66.28 30.63
CA LYS A 255 -9.17 -65.73 30.17
C LYS A 255 -9.34 -64.25 29.81
N THR A 256 -8.36 -63.45 30.20
CA THR A 256 -8.29 -62.02 29.86
C THR A 256 -7.34 -61.83 28.69
N VAL A 257 -7.79 -61.11 27.65
CA VAL A 257 -6.98 -60.72 26.50
C VAL A 257 -6.76 -59.21 26.56
N ARG A 258 -5.53 -58.75 26.29
CA ARG A 258 -5.16 -57.33 26.23
C ARG A 258 -4.96 -56.95 24.76
N LEU A 259 -5.67 -55.90 24.32
CA LEU A 259 -5.55 -55.32 22.98
C LEU A 259 -4.96 -53.92 23.13
N GLU A 260 -3.93 -53.62 22.34
CA GLU A 260 -3.25 -52.32 22.34
C GLU A 260 -3.00 -51.89 20.90
N LYS A 261 -3.39 -50.66 20.57
CA LYS A 261 -3.11 -50.01 19.28
C LYS A 261 -2.74 -48.56 19.52
N THR A 262 -1.76 -48.09 18.76
CA THR A 262 -1.40 -46.67 18.70
C THR A 262 -1.99 -46.07 17.43
N SER A 263 -2.64 -44.92 17.53
CA SER A 263 -3.09 -44.11 16.39
C SER A 263 -2.30 -42.81 16.32
N SER A 264 -2.15 -42.28 15.11
CA SER A 264 -1.65 -40.93 14.89
C SER A 264 -2.83 -39.99 14.65
N VAL A 265 -2.78 -38.80 15.26
CA VAL A 265 -3.81 -37.77 15.12
C VAL A 265 -3.13 -36.53 14.56
N GLY A 266 -3.60 -36.07 13.40
CA GLY A 266 -3.23 -34.77 12.85
C GLY A 266 -4.04 -33.67 13.50
N LYS A 267 -3.39 -32.55 13.85
CA LYS A 267 -4.06 -31.32 14.30
C LYS A 267 -3.53 -30.17 13.46
N THR A 268 -4.43 -29.37 12.92
CA THR A 268 -4.09 -28.20 12.10
C THR A 268 -4.85 -27.00 12.65
N TRP A 269 -4.19 -25.84 12.63
CA TRP A 269 -4.80 -24.55 12.88
C TRP A 269 -4.83 -23.79 11.57
N ASP A 270 -6.02 -23.45 11.11
CA ASP A 270 -6.22 -22.56 9.97
C ASP A 270 -6.74 -21.23 10.50
N ILE A 271 -5.96 -20.17 10.30
CA ILE A 271 -6.30 -18.80 10.70
C ILE A 271 -6.99 -18.02 9.56
N GLY A 272 -7.29 -18.70 8.45
CA GLY A 272 -8.00 -18.18 7.28
C GLY A 272 -7.20 -17.17 6.47
N ARG A 273 -5.88 -17.04 6.71
CA ARG A 273 -5.03 -16.03 6.08
C ARG A 273 -3.58 -16.48 5.98
N GLU A 274 -2.87 -16.00 4.96
CA GLU A 274 -1.43 -16.21 4.80
C GLU A 274 -0.67 -15.39 5.86
N THR A 275 0.33 -16.01 6.47
CA THR A 275 1.32 -15.32 7.31
C THR A 275 2.58 -15.10 6.49
N ARG A 276 3.40 -14.12 6.92
CA ARG A 276 4.66 -13.84 6.26
C ARG A 276 5.51 -15.10 6.15
N ASN A 277 6.13 -15.29 5.00
CA ASN A 277 7.04 -16.41 4.76
C ASN A 277 8.17 -16.39 5.82
N GLY A 278 8.31 -17.49 6.58
CA GLY A 278 9.27 -17.60 7.69
C GLY A 278 8.73 -17.29 9.09
N SER A 279 7.42 -17.07 9.24
CA SER A 279 6.78 -17.01 10.57
C SER A 279 6.81 -18.39 11.23
N VAL A 280 7.41 -18.51 12.42
CA VAL A 280 7.33 -19.73 13.23
C VAL A 280 6.45 -19.45 14.44
N SER A 281 5.20 -19.89 14.37
CA SER A 281 4.30 -19.86 15.52
C SER A 281 4.52 -21.10 16.37
N THR A 282 5.05 -20.91 17.57
CA THR A 282 5.15 -21.97 18.57
C THR A 282 4.09 -21.73 19.63
N MET A 283 3.13 -22.65 19.74
CA MET A 283 2.24 -22.72 20.89
C MET A 283 2.90 -23.64 21.92
N GLN A 284 3.20 -23.10 23.09
CA GLN A 284 3.70 -23.86 24.23
C GLN A 284 2.55 -24.18 25.18
#